data_AF-A0A182TA11-F1
#
_entry.id   AF-A0A182TA11-F1
#
_cell.length_a   1.000
_cell.length_b   1.000
_cell.length_c   1.000
_cell.angle_alpha   90.00
_cell.angle_beta   90.00
_cell.angle_gamma   90.00
#
_symmetry.space_group_name_H-M   'P 1'
#
loop_
_entity.id
_entity.type
_entity.pdbx_description
1 polymer ?
#
loop_
_entity_poly.entity_id
_entity_poly.type
_entity_poly.pdbx_seq_one_letter_code
_entity_poly.pdbx_strand_id
1 'polypeptide(L)'
;LIEYLETGQVTDINTCNTNGLNALHLAAKDGHYDIVDELLKRGAHVDNATKKGNTALHIASLAGQKEIIQLLLQYNASVNVQSQNGFTPLYMAAQENHDECVNYLLAKGANPALATEVGHY
;
A
#
# COMPACT_ATOMS: atom_id res chain seq x y z
N LEU A 1 7.47 -12.51 -12.14
CA LEU A 1 6.20 -11.92 -11.68
C LEU A 1 5.47 -11.18 -12.81
N ILE A 2 6.17 -10.33 -13.60
CA ILE A 2 5.62 -9.74 -14.84
C ILE A 2 5.21 -10.83 -15.85
N GLU A 3 6.09 -11.80 -16.13
CA GLU A 3 5.74 -12.95 -17.00
C GLU A 3 4.51 -13.73 -16.50
N TYR A 4 4.25 -13.75 -15.18
CA TYR A 4 3.07 -14.41 -14.59
C TYR A 4 1.77 -13.63 -14.83
N LEU A 5 1.85 -12.31 -15.05
CA LEU A 5 0.72 -11.45 -15.41
C LEU A 5 0.47 -11.45 -16.92
N GLU A 6 1.51 -11.70 -17.72
CA GLU A 6 1.44 -11.77 -19.19
C GLU A 6 0.95 -13.14 -19.69
N THR A 7 1.21 -14.23 -18.96
CA THR A 7 0.77 -15.59 -19.35
C THR A 7 -0.74 -15.82 -19.21
N GLY A 8 -1.51 -14.85 -18.71
CA GLY A 8 -2.96 -14.97 -18.56
C GLY A 8 -3.41 -15.99 -17.49
N GLN A 9 -2.49 -16.50 -16.67
CA GLN A 9 -2.82 -17.41 -15.56
C GLN A 9 -3.45 -16.69 -14.35
N VAL A 10 -3.40 -15.36 -14.33
CA VAL A 10 -4.17 -14.53 -13.40
C VAL A 10 -5.54 -14.24 -14.04
N THR A 11 -6.55 -15.03 -13.68
CA THR A 11 -7.92 -14.88 -14.18
C THR A 11 -8.63 -13.63 -13.64
N ASP A 12 -8.18 -13.08 -12.51
CA ASP A 12 -8.65 -11.83 -11.93
C ASP A 12 -7.48 -11.07 -11.28
N ILE A 13 -7.23 -9.84 -11.75
CA ILE A 13 -6.16 -8.94 -11.30
C ILE A 13 -6.22 -8.65 -9.79
N ASN A 14 -7.39 -8.82 -9.18
CA ASN A 14 -7.65 -8.58 -7.77
C ASN A 14 -7.59 -9.85 -6.90
N THR A 15 -7.26 -11.01 -7.47
CA THR A 15 -7.17 -12.28 -6.73
C THR A 15 -6.23 -12.16 -5.54
N CYS A 16 -6.70 -12.62 -4.37
CA CYS A 16 -5.95 -12.58 -3.14
C CYS A 16 -5.68 -13.99 -2.59
N ASN A 17 -4.58 -14.16 -1.87
CA ASN A 17 -4.26 -15.39 -1.16
C ASN A 17 -5.06 -15.49 0.16
N THR A 18 -4.82 -16.55 0.94
CA THR A 18 -5.53 -16.81 2.21
C THR A 18 -5.38 -15.70 3.26
N ASN A 19 -4.41 -14.79 3.12
CA ASN A 19 -4.20 -13.64 4.01
C ASN A 19 -4.79 -12.33 3.45
N GLY A 20 -5.42 -12.38 2.27
CA GLY A 20 -5.92 -11.20 1.58
C GLY A 20 -4.84 -10.41 0.83
N LEU A 21 -3.63 -10.97 0.67
CA LEU A 21 -2.58 -10.35 -0.15
C LEU A 21 -2.82 -10.68 -1.62
N ASN A 22 -2.77 -9.65 -2.46
CA ASN A 22 -2.82 -9.77 -3.92
C ASN A 22 -1.46 -9.38 -4.54
N ALA A 23 -1.37 -9.42 -5.87
CA ALA A 23 -0.15 -9.05 -6.60
C ALA A 23 0.33 -7.61 -6.29
N LEU A 24 -0.61 -6.66 -6.13
CA LEU A 24 -0.29 -5.26 -5.84
C LEU A 24 0.42 -5.10 -4.49
N HIS A 25 -0.03 -5.83 -3.47
CA HIS A 25 0.63 -5.82 -2.15
C HIS A 25 2.07 -6.34 -2.21
N LEU A 26 2.30 -7.42 -2.95
CA LEU A 26 3.62 -8.04 -3.07
C LEU A 26 4.58 -7.16 -3.87
N ALA A 27 4.12 -6.64 -5.02
CA ALA A 27 4.90 -5.72 -5.83
C ALA A 27 5.23 -4.41 -5.09
N ALA A 28 4.28 -3.90 -4.30
CA ALA A 28 4.48 -2.70 -3.50
C ALA A 28 5.50 -2.89 -2.37
N LYS A 29 5.53 -4.07 -1.74
CA LYS A 29 6.54 -4.42 -0.72
C LYS A 29 7.96 -4.41 -1.30
N ASP A 30 8.11 -5.05 -2.45
CA ASP A 30 9.42 -5.29 -3.06
C ASP A 30 9.91 -4.09 -3.90
N GLY A 31 9.10 -3.04 -4.06
CA GLY A 31 9.48 -1.84 -4.80
C GLY A 31 9.42 -1.99 -6.32
N HIS A 32 8.70 -2.98 -6.84
CA HIS A 32 8.62 -3.26 -8.27
C HIS A 32 7.70 -2.28 -9.01
N TYR A 33 8.21 -1.08 -9.31
CA TYR A 33 7.46 0.02 -9.91
C TYR A 33 6.67 -0.39 -11.16
N ASP A 34 7.33 -0.99 -12.15
CA ASP A 34 6.70 -1.36 -13.42
C ASP A 34 5.53 -2.34 -13.23
N ILE A 35 5.63 -3.22 -12.23
CA ILE A 35 4.58 -4.17 -11.89
C ILE A 35 3.41 -3.45 -11.24
N VAL A 36 3.68 -2.56 -10.28
CA VAL A 36 2.64 -1.79 -9.61
C VAL A 36 1.89 -0.94 -10.63
N ASP A 37 2.59 -0.24 -11.51
CA ASP A 37 1.97 0.61 -12.54
C ASP A 37 1.10 -0.21 -13.50
N GLU A 38 1.62 -1.35 -13.99
CA GLU A 38 0.86 -2.22 -14.90
C GLU A 38 -0.38 -2.83 -14.22
N LEU A 39 -0.28 -3.26 -12.96
CA LEU A 39 -1.42 -3.76 -12.19
C LEU A 39 -2.51 -2.70 -12.03
N LEU A 40 -2.14 -1.47 -11.70
CA LEU A 40 -3.08 -0.35 -11.55
C LEU A 40 -3.74 0.03 -12.87
N LYS A 41 -2.97 0.07 -13.98
CA LYS A 41 -3.50 0.28 -15.34
C LYS A 41 -4.52 -0.79 -15.75
N ARG A 42 -4.31 -2.04 -15.32
CA ARG A 42 -5.24 -3.16 -15.55
C ARG A 42 -6.45 -3.17 -14.61
N GLY A 43 -6.60 -2.16 -13.75
CA GLY A 43 -7.76 -2.01 -12.88
C GLY A 43 -7.65 -2.73 -11.55
N ALA A 44 -6.44 -3.02 -11.06
CA ALA A 44 -6.26 -3.43 -9.67
C ALA A 44 -6.82 -2.36 -8.72
N HIS A 45 -7.63 -2.78 -7.75
CA HIS A 45 -8.16 -1.84 -6.75
C HIS A 45 -7.01 -1.38 -5.84
N VAL A 46 -6.68 -0.09 -5.92
CA VAL A 46 -5.55 0.52 -5.21
C VAL A 46 -5.66 0.38 -3.68
N ASP A 47 -6.89 0.45 -3.15
CA ASP A 47 -7.21 0.36 -1.74
C ASP A 47 -7.71 -1.04 -1.32
N ASN A 48 -7.45 -2.07 -2.14
CA ASN A 48 -7.68 -3.44 -1.68
C ASN A 48 -6.91 -3.69 -0.39
N ALA A 49 -7.61 -4.19 0.62
CA ALA A 49 -7.06 -4.42 1.94
C ALA A 49 -6.88 -5.92 2.22
N THR A 50 -5.75 -6.26 2.84
CA THR A 50 -5.53 -7.58 3.44
C THR A 50 -6.53 -7.86 4.57
N LYS A 51 -6.52 -9.10 5.08
CA LYS A 51 -7.33 -9.46 6.25
C LYS A 51 -7.04 -8.64 7.51
N LYS A 52 -5.90 -7.94 7.58
CA LYS A 52 -5.54 -7.03 8.68
C LYS A 52 -5.88 -5.56 8.40
N GLY A 53 -6.55 -5.27 7.29
CA GLY A 53 -6.85 -3.91 6.84
C GLY A 53 -5.67 -3.18 6.18
N ASN A 54 -4.52 -3.83 5.99
CA ASN A 54 -3.39 -3.19 5.32
C ASN A 54 -3.61 -3.18 3.81
N THR A 55 -3.53 -2.01 3.20
CA THR A 55 -3.52 -1.79 1.75
C THR A 55 -2.09 -1.84 1.19
N ALA A 56 -1.95 -1.78 -0.15
CA ALA A 56 -0.64 -1.63 -0.78
C ALA A 56 0.13 -0.38 -0.28
N LEU A 57 -0.58 0.71 0.02
CA LEU A 57 0.02 1.94 0.55
C LEU A 57 0.63 1.75 1.94
N HIS A 58 -0.02 0.97 2.82
CA HIS A 58 0.54 0.59 4.11
C HIS A 58 1.83 -0.20 3.94
N ILE A 59 1.80 -1.21 3.07
CA ILE A 59 2.94 -2.11 2.86
C ILE A 59 4.13 -1.36 2.25
N ALA A 60 3.90 -0.51 1.24
CA ALA A 60 4.94 0.33 0.67
C ALA A 60 5.55 1.28 1.71
N SER A 61 4.72 1.85 2.58
CA SER A 61 5.16 2.75 3.65
C SER A 61 6.00 2.04 4.70
N LEU A 62 5.60 0.84 5.12
CA LEU A 62 6.38 0.00 6.03
C LEU A 62 7.72 -0.42 5.41
N ALA A 63 7.73 -0.71 4.11
CA ALA A 63 8.93 -1.15 3.39
C ALA A 63 9.84 0.00 2.91
N GLY A 64 9.46 1.27 3.12
CA GLY A 64 10.25 2.44 2.70
C GLY A 64 10.25 2.70 1.20
N GLN A 65 9.26 2.18 0.47
CA GLN A 65 9.19 2.22 -0.99
C GLN A 65 8.54 3.53 -1.47
N LYS A 66 9.29 4.63 -1.37
CA LYS A 66 8.80 5.98 -1.68
C LYS A 66 8.19 6.08 -3.08
N GLU A 67 8.86 5.61 -4.12
CA GLU A 67 8.39 5.70 -5.51
C GLU A 67 7.04 4.99 -5.69
N ILE A 68 6.85 3.86 -5.00
CA ILE A 68 5.57 3.14 -4.98
C ILE A 68 4.49 3.94 -4.25
N ILE A 69 4.81 4.58 -3.13
CA ILE A 69 3.88 5.48 -2.43
C ILE A 69 3.42 6.61 -3.36
N GLN A 70 4.36 7.22 -4.10
CA GLN A 70 4.02 8.27 -5.07
C GLN A 70 3.06 7.75 -6.13
N LEU A 71 3.35 6.59 -6.69
CA LEU A 71 2.53 5.96 -7.72
C LEU A 71 1.12 5.62 -7.19
N LEU A 72 1.02 4.96 -6.04
CA LEU A 72 -0.28 4.59 -5.44
C LEU A 72 -1.15 5.85 -5.18
N LEU A 73 -0.56 6.94 -4.70
CA LEU A 73 -1.28 8.20 -4.48
C LEU A 73 -1.68 8.89 -5.80
N GLN A 74 -0.91 8.74 -6.88
CA GLN A 74 -1.31 9.20 -8.22
C GLN A 74 -2.55 8.44 -8.72
N TYR A 75 -2.68 7.16 -8.38
CA TYR A 75 -3.87 6.34 -8.62
C TYR A 75 -4.92 6.45 -7.50
N ASN A 76 -4.95 7.60 -6.80
CA ASN A 76 -5.98 7.95 -5.82
C ASN A 76 -6.07 7.04 -4.59
N ALA A 77 -4.99 6.37 -4.18
CA ALA A 77 -4.96 5.67 -2.90
C ALA A 77 -5.30 6.61 -1.74
N SER A 78 -6.07 6.13 -0.77
CA SER A 78 -6.44 6.92 0.40
C SER A 78 -5.24 7.10 1.34
N VAL A 79 -4.67 8.31 1.37
CA VAL A 79 -3.47 8.63 2.18
C VAL A 79 -3.65 8.39 3.68
N ASN A 80 -4.88 8.54 4.18
CA ASN A 80 -5.25 8.41 5.59
C ASN A 80 -6.00 7.12 5.90
N VAL A 81 -5.91 6.11 5.03
CA VAL A 81 -6.50 4.80 5.28
C VAL A 81 -5.98 4.23 6.61
N GLN A 82 -6.84 3.54 7.35
CA GLN A 82 -6.49 2.88 8.60
C GLN A 82 -6.62 1.37 8.45
N SER A 83 -5.60 0.65 8.89
CA SER A 83 -5.68 -0.79 9.12
C SER A 83 -6.69 -1.13 10.23
N GLN A 84 -6.95 -2.41 10.46
CA GLN A 84 -7.86 -2.84 11.54
C GLN A 84 -7.39 -2.40 12.92
N ASN A 85 -6.09 -2.21 13.11
CA ASN A 85 -5.50 -1.74 14.36
C ASN A 85 -5.39 -0.21 14.43
N GLY A 86 -5.98 0.52 13.47
CA GLY A 86 -5.92 1.98 13.41
C GLY A 86 -4.63 2.56 12.85
N PHE A 87 -3.63 1.72 12.51
CA PHE A 87 -2.38 2.20 11.92
C PHE A 87 -2.61 2.79 10.53
N THR A 88 -2.01 3.94 10.27
CA THR A 88 -1.99 4.60 8.96
C THR A 88 -0.71 4.29 8.20
N PRO A 89 -0.65 4.53 6.88
CA PRO A 89 0.60 4.47 6.12
C PRO A 89 1.70 5.38 6.73
N LEU A 90 1.33 6.58 7.18
CA LEU A 90 2.24 7.50 7.85
C LEU A 90 2.83 6.91 9.14
N TYR A 91 2.01 6.26 9.96
CA TYR A 91 2.48 5.57 11.17
C TYR A 91 3.52 4.50 10.83
N MET A 92 3.25 3.67 9.82
CA MET A 92 4.16 2.59 9.42
C MET A 92 5.50 3.12 8.90
N ALA A 93 5.49 4.18 8.09
CA ALA A 93 6.72 4.82 7.62
C ALA A 93 7.53 5.40 8.78
N ALA A 94 6.87 6.06 9.73
CA ALA A 94 7.54 6.65 10.89
C ALA A 94 8.11 5.60 11.84
N GLN A 95 7.37 4.51 12.07
CA GLN A 95 7.78 3.41 12.96
C GLN A 95 9.04 2.69 12.46
N GLU A 96 9.27 2.67 11.14
CA GLU A 96 10.46 2.07 10.51
C GLU A 96 11.54 3.12 10.15
N ASN A 97 11.36 4.39 10.54
CA ASN A 97 12.29 5.51 10.28
C ASN A 97 12.52 5.83 8.78
N HIS A 98 11.49 5.68 7.95
CA HIS A 98 11.54 6.03 6.52
C HIS A 98 11.23 7.51 6.29
N ASP A 99 12.16 8.39 6.68
CA ASP A 99 11.98 9.85 6.70
C ASP A 99 11.48 10.42 5.37
N GLU A 100 12.00 9.93 4.25
CA GLU A 100 11.56 10.41 2.93
C GLU A 100 10.10 10.05 2.63
N CYS A 101 9.64 8.87 3.06
CA CYS A 101 8.26 8.44 2.93
C CYS A 101 7.35 9.26 3.86
N VAL A 102 7.77 9.48 5.10
CA VAL A 102 7.06 10.33 6.08
C VAL A 102 6.86 11.73 5.52
N ASN A 103 7.93 12.38 5.07
CA ASN A 103 7.87 13.73 4.52
C ASN A 103 6.96 13.81 3.30
N TYR A 104 7.00 12.80 2.41
CA TYR A 104 6.14 12.77 1.25
C TYR A 104 4.66 12.56 1.61
N LEU A 105 4.35 11.63 2.52
CA LEU A 105 2.98 11.38 2.98
C LEU A 105 2.39 12.62 3.65
N LEU A 106 3.15 13.31 4.50
CA LEU A 106 2.74 14.59 5.11
C LEU A 106 2.46 15.66 4.05
N ALA A 107 3.34 15.79 3.04
CA ALA A 107 3.13 16.71 1.92
C ALA A 107 1.89 16.38 1.07
N LYS A 108 1.37 15.15 1.16
CA LYS A 108 0.14 14.69 0.51
C LYS A 108 -1.07 14.69 1.44
N GLY A 109 -0.98 15.32 2.61
CA GLY A 109 -2.11 15.50 3.52
C GLY A 109 -2.35 14.33 4.45
N ALA A 110 -1.34 13.48 4.69
CA ALA A 110 -1.40 12.52 5.78
C ALA A 110 -1.56 13.24 7.13
N ASN A 111 -2.49 12.78 7.95
CA ASN A 111 -2.76 13.38 9.25
C ASN A 111 -1.98 12.64 10.34
N PRO A 112 -0.97 13.28 10.98
CA PRO A 112 -0.19 12.65 12.05
C PRO A 112 -1.01 12.32 13.29
N ALA A 113 -2.17 12.95 13.49
CA ALA A 113 -3.05 12.67 14.63
C ALA A 113 -3.92 11.40 14.45
N LEU A 114 -3.99 10.83 13.23
CA LEU A 114 -4.69 9.56 12.98
C LEU A 114 -3.82 8.34 13.31
N ALA A 115 -2.53 8.57 13.57
CA ALA A 115 -1.57 7.53 13.90
C ALA A 115 -1.62 7.26 15.41
N THR A 116 -2.52 6.37 15.87
CA THR A 116 -2.29 5.41 16.98
C THR A 116 -3.56 4.67 17.38
N GLU A 117 -3.34 3.48 17.96
CA GLU A 117 -4.26 2.75 18.83
C GLU A 117 -5.07 3.70 19.71
N VAL A 118 -6.37 3.41 19.72
CA VAL A 118 -7.30 3.89 20.73
C VAL A 118 -6.65 3.65 22.09
N GLY A 119 -6.35 4.73 22.83
CA GLY A 119 -6.27 4.63 24.28
C GLY A 119 -7.63 4.18 24.76
N HIS A 120 -7.81 2.88 24.95
CA HIS A 120 -8.95 2.35 25.70
C HIS A 120 -8.73 2.83 27.14
N TYR A 121 -9.60 3.76 27.56
CA TYR A 121 -9.77 4.21 28.95
C TYR A 121 -9.97 3.05 29.91
#